data_AF-A0A453S4J1-F1
#
_entry.id   AF-A0A453S4J1-F1
#
_cell.length_a   1.000
_cell.length_b   1.000
_cell.length_c   1.000
_cell.angle_alpha   90.00
_cell.angle_beta   90.00
_cell.angle_gamma   90.00
#
_symmetry.space_group_name_H-M   'P 1'
#
loop_
_entity.id
_entity.type
_entity.pdbx_description
1 polymer ?
#
loop_
_entity_poly.entity_id
_entity_poly.type
_entity_poly.pdbx_seq_one_letter_code
_entity_poly.pdbx_strand_id
1 'polypeptide(L)'
;GSVQQPAINVFKEIQTFLEANPSAVITVFLEDYTVAGSLPKVFNASGLMKYWFPVAKMPKSGGNWPLLKDMISQNERLLVFASKKAKEASEGIPFEWNYVVESQYGNEGMVEGKCPNRGESPAMDSKSQSLVLMNFFTTDPNPTGVCGNNSAPLVSMLKTCHDLSGNRWPNYIAVDYYMRSDGGGAPLATDVANGHLVCGCDNIAYCKG
;
A
#
# COMPACT_ATOMS: atom_id res chain seq x y z
N GLY A 1 14.89 22.11 -1.95
CA GLY A 1 13.43 22.16 -1.77
C GLY A 1 12.81 21.06 -2.61
N SER A 2 11.85 20.31 -2.08
CA SER A 2 11.11 19.34 -2.88
C SER A 2 10.40 20.06 -4.04
N VAL A 3 10.61 19.58 -5.26
CA VAL A 3 9.89 20.08 -6.43
C VAL A 3 8.45 19.58 -6.31
N GLN A 4 7.51 20.49 -6.00
CA GLN A 4 6.09 20.16 -6.09
C GLN A 4 5.70 20.08 -7.57
N GLN A 5 5.01 19.01 -7.94
CA GLN A 5 4.40 18.88 -9.26
C GLN A 5 2.92 18.50 -9.14
N PRO A 6 2.08 18.87 -10.13
CA PRO A 6 0.68 18.49 -10.14
C PRO A 6 0.48 16.97 -10.12
N ALA A 7 -0.48 16.48 -9.32
CA ALA A 7 -0.81 15.05 -9.24
C ALA A 7 -1.15 14.43 -10.60
N ILE A 8 -1.71 15.21 -11.54
CA ILE A 8 -2.02 14.75 -12.90
C ILE A 8 -0.79 14.21 -13.65
N ASN A 9 0.41 14.74 -13.38
CA ASN A 9 1.63 14.27 -14.03
C ASN A 9 1.96 12.85 -13.57
N VAL A 10 1.97 12.63 -12.25
CA VAL A 10 2.17 11.30 -11.65
C VAL A 10 1.09 10.32 -12.11
N PHE A 11 -0.17 10.76 -12.19
CA PHE A 11 -1.25 9.89 -12.67
C PHE A 11 -1.12 9.53 -14.15
N LYS A 12 -0.55 10.40 -14.99
CA LYS A 12 -0.21 10.06 -16.38
C LYS A 12 0.96 9.08 -16.48
N GLU A 13 1.91 9.14 -15.56
CA GLU A 13 2.98 8.13 -15.46
C GLU A 13 2.39 6.75 -15.10
N ILE A 14 1.51 6.70 -14.10
CA ILE A 14 0.77 5.46 -13.74
C ILE A 14 -0.02 4.94 -14.94
N GLN A 15 -0.72 5.83 -15.66
CA GLN A 15 -1.50 5.42 -16.84
C GLN A 15 -0.59 4.84 -17.93
N THR A 16 0.53 5.50 -18.21
CA THR A 16 1.51 5.04 -19.20
C THR A 16 2.08 3.69 -18.81
N PHE A 17 2.39 3.48 -17.52
CA PHE A 17 2.86 2.21 -17.01
C PHE A 17 1.81 1.10 -17.14
N LEU A 18 0.55 1.32 -16.74
CA LEU A 18 -0.51 0.32 -16.85
C LEU A 18 -0.86 -0.03 -18.30
N GLU A 19 -0.70 0.92 -19.24
CA GLU A 19 -0.82 0.67 -20.67
C GLU A 19 0.28 -0.27 -21.17
N ALA A 20 1.53 0.00 -20.79
CA ALA A 20 2.69 -0.81 -21.20
C ALA A 20 2.76 -2.17 -20.51
N ASN A 21 2.11 -2.34 -19.35
CA ASN A 21 2.17 -3.53 -18.52
C ASN A 21 0.76 -4.10 -18.27
N PRO A 22 0.19 -4.87 -19.22
CA PRO A 22 -1.20 -5.34 -19.14
C PRO A 22 -1.48 -6.28 -17.96
N SER A 23 -0.43 -6.95 -17.44
CA SER A 23 -0.52 -7.84 -16.28
C SER A 23 -0.28 -7.15 -14.93
N ALA A 24 0.08 -5.86 -14.92
CA ALA A 24 0.33 -5.14 -13.69
C ALA A 24 -0.97 -4.62 -13.06
N VAL A 25 -1.01 -4.63 -11.73
CA VAL A 25 -2.04 -4.01 -10.88
C VAL A 25 -1.33 -3.01 -9.98
N ILE A 26 -1.91 -1.82 -9.81
CA ILE A 26 -1.37 -0.76 -8.96
C ILE A 26 -2.40 -0.40 -7.88
N THR A 27 -1.90 -0.20 -6.66
CA THR A 27 -2.67 0.41 -5.57
C THR A 27 -2.09 1.80 -5.27
N VAL A 28 -2.96 2.80 -5.11
CA VAL A 28 -2.59 4.17 -4.76
C VAL A 28 -3.28 4.56 -3.45
N PHE A 29 -2.50 4.99 -2.47
CA PHE A 29 -2.98 5.59 -1.23
C PHE A 29 -2.87 7.11 -1.34
N LEU A 30 -3.98 7.82 -1.15
CA LEU A 30 -4.06 9.27 -1.26
C LEU A 30 -4.31 9.90 0.11
N GLU A 31 -3.29 10.61 0.60
CA GLU A 31 -3.50 11.57 1.68
C GLU A 31 -4.14 12.84 1.10
N ASP A 32 -5.48 12.92 1.21
CA ASP A 32 -6.26 13.91 0.45
C ASP A 32 -6.72 15.09 1.31
N TYR A 33 -6.43 16.31 0.85
CA TYR A 33 -6.94 17.56 1.41
C TYR A 33 -7.64 18.42 0.35
N THR A 34 -7.93 17.85 -0.81
CA THR A 34 -8.56 18.57 -1.93
C THR A 34 -10.06 18.76 -1.70
N VAL A 35 -10.61 19.81 -2.31
CA VAL A 35 -12.05 20.06 -2.32
C VAL A 35 -12.80 18.95 -3.05
N ALA A 36 -14.04 18.70 -2.64
CA ALA A 36 -14.87 17.64 -3.20
C ALA A 36 -15.00 17.74 -4.74
N GLY A 37 -14.90 16.61 -5.42
CA GLY A 37 -14.96 16.48 -6.88
C GLY A 37 -13.64 16.75 -7.61
N SER A 38 -12.55 17.07 -6.91
CA SER A 38 -11.24 17.31 -7.54
C SER A 38 -10.61 16.01 -8.06
N LEU A 39 -10.54 14.97 -7.23
CA LEU A 39 -9.88 13.71 -7.62
C LEU A 39 -10.53 13.04 -8.83
N PRO A 40 -11.88 12.87 -8.93
CA PRO A 40 -12.50 12.27 -10.11
C PRO A 40 -12.17 13.01 -11.41
N LYS A 41 -12.09 14.34 -11.39
CA LYS A 41 -11.70 15.14 -12.56
C LYS A 41 -10.27 14.82 -13.00
N VAL A 42 -9.34 14.71 -12.05
CA VAL A 42 -7.93 14.43 -12.34
C VAL A 42 -7.75 12.99 -12.82
N PHE A 43 -8.42 11.99 -12.21
CA PHE A 43 -8.41 10.60 -12.68
C PHE A 43 -9.02 10.42 -14.07
N ASN A 44 -10.10 11.15 -14.38
CA ASN A 44 -10.68 11.15 -15.71
C ASN A 44 -9.72 11.78 -16.74
N ALA A 45 -9.11 12.93 -16.40
CA ALA A 45 -8.17 13.62 -17.27
C ALA A 45 -6.85 12.85 -17.48
N SER A 46 -6.44 11.98 -16.55
CA SER A 46 -5.27 11.11 -16.74
C SER A 46 -5.57 9.88 -17.58
N GLY A 47 -6.84 9.54 -17.82
CA GLY A 47 -7.25 8.32 -18.50
C GLY A 47 -7.19 7.06 -17.63
N LEU A 48 -7.01 7.20 -16.31
CA LEU A 48 -6.91 6.07 -15.37
C LEU A 48 -8.25 5.40 -15.08
N MET A 49 -9.38 6.08 -15.33
CA MET A 49 -10.72 5.54 -15.04
C MET A 49 -11.01 4.21 -15.75
N LYS A 50 -10.37 3.93 -16.90
CA LYS A 50 -10.51 2.65 -17.61
C LYS A 50 -9.88 1.46 -16.89
N TYR A 51 -9.04 1.71 -15.88
CA TYR A 51 -8.41 0.68 -15.04
C TYR A 51 -9.03 0.57 -13.64
N TRP A 52 -10.02 1.41 -13.33
CA TRP A 52 -10.52 1.60 -11.98
C TRP A 52 -11.14 0.32 -11.40
N PHE A 53 -10.66 -0.11 -10.22
CA PHE A 53 -11.26 -1.21 -9.49
C PHE A 53 -12.53 -0.74 -8.77
N PRO A 54 -13.71 -1.34 -9.03
CA PRO A 54 -14.97 -0.84 -8.53
C PRO A 54 -15.14 -1.11 -7.02
N VAL A 55 -15.53 -0.08 -6.26
CA VAL A 55 -15.80 -0.18 -4.81
C VAL A 55 -16.82 -1.26 -4.47
N ALA A 56 -17.81 -1.49 -5.33
CA ALA A 56 -18.82 -2.53 -5.15
C ALA A 56 -18.24 -3.96 -5.10
N LYS A 57 -17.04 -4.19 -5.66
CA LYS A 57 -16.32 -5.48 -5.59
C LYS A 57 -15.30 -5.55 -4.46
N MET A 58 -15.10 -4.45 -3.72
CA MET A 58 -14.19 -4.47 -2.58
C MET A 58 -14.82 -5.27 -1.43
N PRO A 59 -14.09 -6.20 -0.81
CA PRO A 59 -14.62 -7.00 0.28
C PRO A 59 -14.94 -6.14 1.50
N LYS A 60 -15.97 -6.55 2.23
CA LYS A 60 -16.35 -5.97 3.52
C LYS A 60 -16.13 -7.00 4.62
N SER A 61 -15.89 -6.53 5.84
CA SER A 61 -15.82 -7.37 7.04
C SER A 61 -14.84 -8.54 6.92
N GLY A 62 -13.63 -8.25 6.44
CA GLY A 62 -12.55 -9.26 6.36
C GLY A 62 -12.65 -10.23 5.18
N GLY A 63 -13.55 -9.98 4.22
CA GLY A 63 -13.70 -10.82 3.03
C GLY A 63 -12.44 -10.85 2.15
N ASN A 64 -12.36 -11.89 1.32
CA ASN A 64 -11.29 -12.06 0.35
C ASN A 64 -11.42 -11.07 -0.81
N TRP A 65 -10.29 -10.51 -1.23
CA TRP A 65 -10.20 -9.74 -2.47
C TRP A 65 -10.28 -10.67 -3.69
N PRO A 66 -10.75 -10.18 -4.85
CA PRO A 66 -10.63 -10.93 -6.10
C PRO A 66 -9.18 -11.32 -6.38
N LEU A 67 -9.00 -12.43 -7.09
CA LEU A 67 -7.67 -12.85 -7.50
C LEU A 67 -7.08 -11.83 -8.48
N LEU A 68 -5.76 -11.63 -8.43
CA LEU A 68 -5.06 -10.73 -9.36
C LEU A 68 -5.35 -11.09 -10.83
N LYS A 69 -5.43 -12.38 -11.16
CA LYS A 69 -5.79 -12.84 -12.52
C LYS A 69 -7.17 -12.35 -12.98
N ASP A 70 -8.12 -12.20 -12.05
CA ASP A 70 -9.48 -11.76 -12.35
C ASP A 70 -9.55 -10.24 -12.46
N MET A 71 -8.78 -9.52 -11.63
CA MET A 71 -8.58 -8.07 -11.78
C MET A 71 -7.95 -7.74 -13.14
N ILE A 72 -6.92 -8.49 -13.53
CA ILE A 72 -6.22 -8.31 -14.81
C ILE A 72 -7.15 -8.61 -15.99
N SER A 73 -7.87 -9.73 -15.97
CA SER A 73 -8.75 -10.13 -17.08
C SER A 73 -9.90 -9.16 -17.31
N GLN A 74 -10.38 -8.50 -16.26
CA GLN A 74 -11.43 -7.48 -16.32
C GLN A 74 -10.89 -6.07 -16.56
N ASN A 75 -9.56 -5.90 -16.67
CA ASN A 75 -8.88 -4.60 -16.74
C ASN A 75 -9.17 -3.68 -15.52
N GLU A 76 -9.51 -4.26 -14.37
CA GLU A 76 -9.76 -3.57 -13.09
C GLU A 76 -8.46 -3.53 -12.27
N ARG A 77 -7.45 -2.84 -12.81
CA ARG A 77 -6.04 -2.95 -12.40
C ARG A 77 -5.54 -1.75 -11.56
N LEU A 78 -6.42 -0.86 -11.14
CA LEU A 78 -6.09 0.30 -10.31
C LEU A 78 -6.99 0.34 -9.07
N LEU A 79 -6.43 0.06 -7.90
CA LEU A 79 -7.06 0.30 -6.61
C LEU A 79 -6.64 1.68 -6.11
N VAL A 80 -7.58 2.46 -5.59
CA VAL A 80 -7.31 3.79 -5.03
C VAL A 80 -8.02 3.91 -3.70
N PHE A 81 -7.30 4.32 -2.66
CA PHE A 81 -7.84 4.63 -1.34
C PHE A 81 -7.59 6.10 -0.99
N ALA A 82 -8.50 6.70 -0.23
CA ALA A 82 -8.35 8.07 0.27
C ALA A 82 -8.43 8.13 1.80
N SER A 83 -7.63 9.02 2.40
CA SER A 83 -7.57 9.24 3.86
C SER A 83 -8.74 10.08 4.41
N LYS A 84 -9.67 10.53 3.57
CA LYS A 84 -10.86 11.30 3.99
C LYS A 84 -12.14 10.53 3.77
N LYS A 85 -12.82 10.18 4.87
CA LYS A 85 -14.07 9.41 4.85
C LYS A 85 -15.16 9.98 3.94
N ALA A 86 -15.26 11.30 3.84
CA ALA A 86 -16.26 11.97 3.00
C ALA A 86 -16.13 11.62 1.51
N LYS A 87 -14.91 11.25 1.05
CA LYS A 87 -14.61 10.97 -0.36
C LYS A 87 -15.32 9.74 -0.89
N GLU A 88 -15.61 8.76 -0.04
CA GLU A 88 -16.35 7.57 -0.46
C GLU A 88 -17.78 7.93 -0.88
N ALA A 89 -18.48 8.73 -0.08
CA ALA A 89 -19.83 9.16 -0.38
C ALA A 89 -19.89 10.20 -1.52
N SER A 90 -18.92 11.12 -1.59
CA SER A 90 -18.96 12.24 -2.55
C SER A 90 -18.32 11.92 -3.90
N GLU A 91 -17.33 11.03 -3.94
CA GLU A 91 -16.48 10.78 -5.10
C GLU A 91 -16.37 9.29 -5.47
N GLY A 92 -16.93 8.39 -4.65
CA GLY A 92 -16.82 6.94 -4.86
C GLY A 92 -15.40 6.40 -4.65
N ILE A 93 -14.54 7.15 -3.93
CA ILE A 93 -13.18 6.73 -3.59
C ILE A 93 -13.20 6.14 -2.18
N PRO A 94 -12.89 4.84 -2.01
CA PRO A 94 -13.04 4.14 -0.74
C PRO A 94 -12.17 4.77 0.35
N PHE A 95 -12.75 4.89 1.54
CA PHE A 95 -12.00 5.32 2.72
C PHE A 95 -11.03 4.22 3.13
N GLU A 96 -9.73 4.53 3.16
CA GLU A 96 -8.65 3.56 3.39
C GLU A 96 -8.91 2.59 4.55
N TRP A 97 -9.18 3.13 5.73
CA TRP A 97 -9.29 2.36 6.97
C TRP A 97 -10.60 1.56 7.09
N ASN A 98 -11.49 1.60 6.09
CA ASN A 98 -12.56 0.61 5.95
C ASN A 98 -12.03 -0.75 5.44
N TYR A 99 -10.86 -0.78 4.80
CA TYR A 99 -10.33 -1.94 4.07
C TYR A 99 -8.94 -2.39 4.54
N VAL A 100 -8.18 -1.47 5.14
CA VAL A 100 -6.77 -1.62 5.51
C VAL A 100 -6.58 -1.34 7.00
N VAL A 101 -5.86 -2.21 7.71
CA VAL A 101 -5.20 -1.83 8.97
C VAL A 101 -3.82 -1.28 8.64
N GLU A 102 -3.43 -0.18 9.27
CA GLU A 102 -2.20 0.55 8.99
C GLU A 102 -1.40 0.78 10.28
N SER A 103 -0.11 0.43 10.26
CA SER A 103 0.78 0.70 11.39
C SER A 103 1.13 2.19 11.46
N GLN A 104 1.47 2.69 12.65
CA GLN A 104 1.86 4.09 12.86
C GLN A 104 3.08 4.42 11.99
N TYR A 105 3.13 5.65 11.50
CA TYR A 105 4.22 6.17 10.69
C TYR A 105 5.26 6.90 11.55
N GLY A 106 6.38 7.27 10.92
CA GLY A 106 7.42 8.05 11.58
C GLY A 106 8.15 7.27 12.69
N ASN A 107 8.86 8.01 13.53
CA ASN A 107 9.67 7.41 14.60
C ASN A 107 8.83 6.60 15.60
N GLU A 108 7.56 6.98 15.80
CA GLU A 108 6.62 6.27 16.68
C GLU A 108 6.22 4.90 16.14
N GLY A 109 6.26 4.72 14.82
CA GLY A 109 6.02 3.46 14.13
C GLY A 109 7.21 2.50 14.12
N MET A 110 8.43 3.03 14.27
CA MET A 110 9.68 2.27 14.15
C MET A 110 10.18 1.71 15.49
N VAL A 111 9.29 1.50 16.46
CA VAL A 111 9.66 1.01 17.80
C VAL A 111 9.84 -0.51 17.77
N GLU A 112 11.05 -0.98 18.06
CA GLU A 112 11.39 -2.41 18.06
C GLU A 112 10.39 -3.26 18.86
N GLY A 113 9.96 -4.38 18.27
CA GLY A 113 9.03 -5.33 18.88
C GLY A 113 7.59 -4.82 19.01
N LYS A 114 7.25 -3.65 18.47
CA LYS A 114 5.90 -3.11 18.46
C LYS A 114 5.43 -2.83 17.03
N CYS A 115 4.13 -2.96 16.82
CA CYS A 115 3.44 -2.53 15.60
C CYS A 115 2.21 -1.71 16.00
N PRO A 116 2.40 -0.49 16.56
CA PRO A 116 1.28 0.36 16.95
C PRO A 116 0.46 0.71 15.70
N ASN A 117 -0.87 0.79 15.82
CA ASN A 117 -1.70 1.25 14.71
C ASN A 117 -1.63 2.78 14.59
N ARG A 118 -1.85 3.28 13.37
CA ARG A 118 -2.11 4.70 13.14
C ARG A 118 -3.44 5.11 13.79
N GLY A 119 -3.55 6.36 14.25
CA GLY A 119 -4.72 6.86 14.99
C GLY A 119 -6.06 6.76 14.24
N GLU A 120 -6.06 6.95 12.92
CA GLU A 120 -7.25 6.78 12.08
C GLU A 120 -7.56 5.31 11.74
N SER A 121 -6.56 4.42 11.87
CA SER A 121 -6.68 3.00 11.60
C SER A 121 -7.30 2.26 12.80
N PRO A 122 -8.12 1.22 12.55
CA PRO A 122 -8.39 0.18 13.54
C PRO A 122 -7.09 -0.45 14.07
N ALA A 123 -7.22 -1.17 15.20
CA ALA A 123 -6.14 -1.96 15.77
C ALA A 123 -5.56 -2.95 14.73
N MET A 124 -4.25 -3.19 14.75
CA MET A 124 -3.56 -4.02 13.75
C MET A 124 -4.11 -5.45 13.65
N ASP A 125 -4.60 -6.01 14.76
CA ASP A 125 -5.19 -7.34 14.82
C ASP A 125 -6.65 -7.41 14.37
N SER A 126 -7.26 -6.27 14.02
CA SER A 126 -8.62 -6.21 13.48
C SER A 126 -8.73 -7.00 12.19
N LYS A 127 -9.63 -7.99 12.19
CA LYS A 127 -9.94 -8.83 11.02
C LYS A 127 -11.09 -8.29 10.18
N SER A 128 -11.67 -7.15 10.55
CA SER A 128 -12.73 -6.49 9.76
C SER A 128 -12.19 -5.87 8.46
N GLN A 129 -10.90 -5.55 8.44
CA GLN A 129 -10.13 -5.10 7.28
C GLN A 129 -9.28 -6.28 6.83
N SER A 130 -9.32 -6.65 5.55
CA SER A 130 -8.55 -7.80 5.05
C SER A 130 -7.12 -7.46 4.65
N LEU A 131 -6.80 -6.17 4.44
CA LEU A 131 -5.47 -5.72 4.04
C LEU A 131 -4.67 -5.16 5.21
N VAL A 132 -3.34 -5.33 5.14
CA VAL A 132 -2.38 -4.80 6.11
C VAL A 132 -1.37 -3.89 5.39
N LEU A 133 -1.22 -2.66 5.87
CA LEU A 133 -0.19 -1.71 5.44
C LEU A 133 0.79 -1.47 6.60
N MET A 134 2.07 -1.69 6.34
CA MET A 134 3.14 -1.43 7.30
C MET A 134 3.93 -0.18 6.90
N ASN A 135 3.87 0.86 7.73
CA ASN A 135 4.76 2.02 7.65
C ASN A 135 6.09 1.72 8.35
N PHE A 136 7.20 1.99 7.68
CA PHE A 136 8.54 1.89 8.27
C PHE A 136 9.49 2.96 7.71
N PHE A 137 9.34 4.18 8.21
CA PHE A 137 10.18 5.33 7.85
C PHE A 137 10.19 6.34 8.99
N THR A 138 11.24 7.16 9.06
CA THR A 138 11.41 8.16 10.12
C THR A 138 10.49 9.35 9.92
N THR A 139 10.18 10.08 10.99
CA THR A 139 9.29 11.26 10.90
C THR A 139 9.86 12.31 9.92
N ASP A 140 11.17 12.54 10.00
CA ASP A 140 11.89 13.38 9.06
C ASP A 140 12.66 12.48 8.07
N PRO A 141 12.39 12.56 6.76
CA PRO A 141 13.04 11.71 5.76
C PRO A 141 14.54 12.04 5.66
N ASN A 142 15.39 11.05 5.93
CA ASN A 142 16.85 11.20 5.86
C ASN A 142 17.45 10.30 4.77
N PRO A 143 17.88 10.84 3.61
CA PRO A 143 18.41 10.05 2.50
C PRO A 143 19.63 9.18 2.82
N THR A 144 20.37 9.47 3.89
CA THR A 144 21.51 8.66 4.33
C THR A 144 21.09 7.62 5.36
N GLY A 145 20.23 8.01 6.30
CA GLY A 145 19.73 7.10 7.35
C GLY A 145 18.85 5.95 6.81
N VAL A 146 18.15 6.19 5.69
CA VAL A 146 17.31 5.18 5.06
C VAL A 146 18.05 3.94 4.60
N CYS A 147 19.36 4.00 4.31
CA CYS A 147 20.11 2.82 3.90
C CYS A 147 20.11 1.76 5.02
N GLY A 148 20.30 2.19 6.27
CA GLY A 148 20.22 1.31 7.43
C GLY A 148 18.79 0.84 7.71
N ASN A 149 17.80 1.75 7.64
CA ASN A 149 16.39 1.42 7.92
C ASN A 149 15.85 0.39 6.92
N ASN A 150 16.02 0.63 5.62
CA ASN A 150 15.55 -0.23 4.53
C ASN A 150 16.39 -1.51 4.35
N SER A 151 16.92 -2.09 5.43
CA SER A 151 17.75 -3.29 5.40
C SER A 151 17.23 -4.31 6.42
N ALA A 152 18.10 -4.89 7.25
CA ALA A 152 17.69 -5.85 8.29
C ALA A 152 16.58 -5.33 9.23
N PRO A 153 16.57 -4.05 9.67
CA PRO A 153 15.51 -3.52 10.53
C PRO A 153 14.11 -3.60 9.89
N LEU A 154 14.01 -3.31 8.58
CA LEU A 154 12.74 -3.41 7.84
C LEU A 154 12.19 -4.84 7.83
N VAL A 155 13.05 -5.84 7.57
CA VAL A 155 12.65 -7.25 7.58
C VAL A 155 12.30 -7.71 9.00
N SER A 156 12.96 -7.19 10.02
CA SER A 156 12.61 -7.45 11.42
C SER A 156 11.22 -6.90 11.75
N MET A 157 10.95 -5.64 11.38
CA MET A 157 9.64 -5.03 11.61
C MET A 157 8.53 -5.73 10.83
N LEU A 158 8.82 -6.21 9.61
CA LEU A 158 7.87 -7.01 8.82
C LEU A 158 7.37 -8.23 9.61
N LYS A 159 8.25 -8.93 10.30
CA LYS A 159 7.91 -10.09 11.15
C LYS A 159 7.15 -9.67 12.40
N THR A 160 7.60 -8.60 13.08
CA THR A 160 6.90 -8.03 14.23
C THR A 160 5.46 -7.64 13.89
N CYS A 161 5.27 -6.93 12.78
CA CYS A 161 3.94 -6.54 12.31
C CYS A 161 3.13 -7.73 11.80
N HIS A 162 3.74 -8.79 11.26
CA HIS A 162 3.02 -10.04 10.96
C HIS A 162 2.35 -10.62 12.22
N ASP A 163 3.13 -10.82 13.28
CA ASP A 163 2.65 -11.40 14.54
C ASP A 163 1.55 -10.53 15.16
N LEU A 164 1.78 -9.22 15.22
CA LEU A 164 0.89 -8.25 15.85
C LEU A 164 -0.32 -7.83 14.98
N SER A 165 -0.33 -8.18 13.70
CA SER A 165 -1.48 -7.95 12.80
C SER A 165 -2.41 -9.16 12.70
N GLY A 166 -2.42 -10.01 13.74
CA GLY A 166 -3.23 -11.22 13.79
C GLY A 166 -2.71 -12.34 12.88
N ASN A 167 -1.38 -12.48 12.81
CA ASN A 167 -0.66 -13.44 11.95
C ASN A 167 -0.94 -13.21 10.46
N ARG A 168 -0.99 -11.94 10.03
CA ARG A 168 -1.19 -11.56 8.63
C ARG A 168 0.02 -10.78 8.14
N TRP A 169 0.64 -11.29 7.08
CA TRP A 169 1.75 -10.60 6.43
C TRP A 169 1.27 -9.30 5.78
N PRO A 170 2.03 -8.19 5.90
CA PRO A 170 1.72 -6.94 5.22
C PRO A 170 1.54 -7.12 3.71
N ASN A 171 0.44 -6.58 3.17
CA ASN A 171 0.19 -6.49 1.73
C ASN A 171 0.92 -5.30 1.12
N TYR A 172 1.12 -4.25 1.91
CA TYR A 172 1.81 -3.03 1.51
C TYR A 172 2.88 -2.67 2.54
N ILE A 173 4.03 -2.22 2.06
CA ILE A 173 5.17 -1.80 2.87
C ILE A 173 5.56 -0.39 2.41
N ALA A 174 5.36 0.60 3.26
CA ALA A 174 5.69 1.98 2.99
C ALA A 174 7.04 2.34 3.62
N VAL A 175 7.97 2.85 2.80
CA VAL A 175 9.31 3.27 3.19
C VAL A 175 9.71 4.55 2.45
N ASP A 176 10.65 5.30 3.03
CA ASP A 176 11.31 6.41 2.34
C ASP A 176 12.43 5.91 1.43
N TYR A 177 12.58 6.53 0.26
CA TYR A 177 13.64 6.24 -0.72
C TYR A 177 13.84 4.73 -0.99
N TYR A 178 12.78 4.04 -1.43
CA TYR A 178 12.73 2.57 -1.56
C TYR A 178 13.91 1.90 -2.30
N MET A 179 14.64 2.64 -3.14
CA MET A 179 15.84 2.16 -3.86
C MET A 179 17.13 2.18 -3.03
N ARG A 180 17.12 2.73 -1.81
CA ARG A 180 18.31 2.87 -0.95
C ARG A 180 18.30 1.84 0.16
N SER A 181 19.41 1.12 0.32
CA SER A 181 19.64 0.14 1.39
C SER A 181 21.13 -0.20 1.55
N ASP A 182 21.50 -0.72 2.72
CA ASP A 182 22.80 -1.34 3.00
C ASP A 182 22.77 -2.88 2.81
N GLY A 183 21.60 -3.44 2.49
CA GLY A 183 21.45 -4.84 2.13
C GLY A 183 19.99 -5.25 1.94
N GLY A 184 19.70 -5.96 0.84
CA GLY A 184 18.36 -6.49 0.51
C GLY A 184 17.34 -5.44 0.07
N GLY A 185 17.17 -4.36 0.83
CA GLY A 185 16.25 -3.28 0.50
C GLY A 185 14.78 -3.59 0.78
N ALA A 186 13.94 -2.62 0.40
CA ALA A 186 12.50 -2.83 0.27
C ALA A 186 12.14 -4.05 -0.62
N PRO A 187 12.85 -4.33 -1.75
CA PRO A 187 12.58 -5.53 -2.54
C PRO A 187 12.68 -6.84 -1.75
N LEU A 188 13.71 -7.00 -0.89
CA LEU A 188 13.82 -8.20 -0.05
C LEU A 188 12.65 -8.33 0.92
N ALA A 189 12.23 -7.24 1.57
CA ALA A 189 11.09 -7.26 2.48
C ALA A 189 9.79 -7.63 1.73
N THR A 190 9.59 -7.11 0.53
CA THR A 190 8.47 -7.47 -0.34
C THR A 190 8.52 -8.95 -0.76
N ASP A 191 9.69 -9.48 -1.11
CA ASP A 191 9.85 -10.89 -1.49
C ASP A 191 9.56 -11.85 -0.33
N VAL A 192 9.95 -11.48 0.90
CA VAL A 192 9.62 -12.24 2.12
C VAL A 192 8.10 -12.24 2.34
N ALA A 193 7.46 -11.05 2.33
CA ALA A 193 6.01 -10.94 2.50
C ALA A 193 5.26 -11.76 1.44
N ASN A 194 5.66 -11.64 0.18
CA ASN A 194 5.06 -12.38 -0.94
C ASN A 194 5.28 -13.89 -0.84
N GLY A 195 6.47 -14.35 -0.42
CA GLY A 195 6.74 -15.77 -0.20
C GLY A 195 5.72 -16.40 0.74
N HIS A 196 5.49 -15.73 1.88
CA HIS A 196 4.53 -16.22 2.85
C HIS A 196 3.07 -16.07 2.39
N LEU A 197 2.71 -14.96 1.74
CA LEU A 197 1.35 -14.73 1.24
C LEU A 197 0.95 -15.68 0.10
N VAL A 198 1.88 -16.02 -0.79
CA VAL A 198 1.59 -16.78 -2.02
C VAL A 198 1.75 -18.28 -1.82
N CYS A 199 2.80 -18.72 -1.14
CA CYS A 199 3.15 -20.13 -1.06
C CYS A 199 3.58 -20.61 0.34
N GLY A 200 3.56 -19.73 1.35
CA GLY A 200 3.97 -20.05 2.71
C GLY A 200 5.49 -20.21 2.90
N CYS A 201 6.31 -19.83 1.92
CA CYS A 201 7.77 -19.91 2.03
C CYS A 201 8.39 -18.61 2.58
N ASP A 202 9.60 -18.68 3.12
CA ASP A 202 10.33 -17.52 3.67
C ASP A 202 10.68 -16.45 2.62
N ASN A 203 10.61 -16.78 1.33
CA ASN A 203 10.86 -15.87 0.23
C ASN A 203 10.14 -16.35 -1.03
N ILE A 204 9.65 -15.41 -1.85
CA ILE A 204 8.97 -15.71 -3.12
C ILE A 204 9.83 -16.52 -4.09
N ALA A 205 11.17 -16.35 -4.07
CA ALA A 205 12.10 -17.12 -4.89
C ALA A 205 12.10 -18.62 -4.57
N TYR A 206 11.55 -19.02 -3.42
CA TYR A 206 11.41 -20.42 -3.01
C TYR A 206 10.05 -21.03 -3.34
N CYS A 207 9.09 -20.23 -3.81
CA CYS A 207 7.81 -20.74 -4.27
C CYS A 207 8.01 -21.65 -5.49
N LYS A 208 7.42 -22.85 -5.44
CA LYS A 208 7.37 -23.75 -6.60
C LYS A 208 6.13 -23.42 -7.41
N GLY A 209 6.32 -23.28 -8.73
CA GLY A 209 5.23 -23.14 -9.71
C GLY A 209 4.55 -24.46 -10.01
#